data_AF-A0A167C912-F1
#
_entry.id   AF-A0A167C912-F1
#
_cell.length_a   1.000
_cell.length_b   1.000
_cell.length_c   1.000
_cell.angle_alpha   90.00
_cell.angle_beta   90.00
_cell.angle_gamma   90.00
#
_symmetry.space_group_name_H-M   'P 1'
#
loop_
_entity.id
_entity.type
_entity.pdbx_description
1 polymer ?
#
loop_
_entity_poly.entity_id
_entity_poly.type
_entity_poly.pdbx_seq_one_letter_code
_entity_poly.pdbx_strand_id
1 'polypeptide(L)'
;MFQLTDLPDTLFLEILSFLTPREIVLHRLVSHASHAALTRPDLSQALLHVFFPRSLECRLLRSRASSERRQQPHSSQEHERPGRGPAPTEAAEAEAEPDWPALFAYVARRYHNLSRATFHSLTRITILKPSAPLRRFESWARQLCVDVHLAPLKLPDPNWTYADGVLIYPSPSSSHSSASRRPYSRALSPESSPSSTSPSSISIPSLDPPVLKALDLNSGDESIVPFDWTDKVVRRVRLAGGILIVEWVEARGFHPLNEGEVAHRHFATAFDVRAASSPLHPLRRSDNKPQTNQDASRNSAVTDEGEDDEVTCNKAPVATFRSEWKIHYLGLPILAQDRIFSTHNATHYALFAHQPTRSPWGEDTPLERLVVWSLNGPSPYRPSLDPSSSNKPLSDPGPDVVLHLTNGELDHWGVRQLNTPRLMRLALDTVEDDSEEAKRVSGHVFIQEEDHLWSSGPHASENPPARHTVRSVGIPLSGTGPRWAHECGADGDAERSFCPAARSRPWSTAETTWPGKAPCWRHEEFPYLTVAESVDAGAGVRVCGRRCFTMETVSACVDGDHGRDDQGRRETPGTTNAAGAVSAATPDAGAETAVRGEVQFEDDMWKTLMKGAALAGDERWVIGEDAAGDVSVVRF
;
A
#
# COMPACT_ATOMS: atom_id res chain seq x y z
N MET A 1 -18.08 -50.73 8.36
CA MET A 1 -17.73 -50.30 7.00
C MET A 1 -16.81 -49.10 7.18
N PHE A 2 -15.52 -49.23 6.87
CA PHE A 2 -14.57 -48.13 7.08
C PHE A 2 -14.87 -47.01 6.09
N GLN A 3 -15.12 -45.81 6.60
CA GLN A 3 -15.30 -44.60 5.80
C GLN A 3 -13.92 -43.98 5.52
N LEU A 4 -13.80 -43.20 4.44
CA LEU A 4 -12.57 -42.47 4.11
C LEU A 4 -12.11 -41.56 5.25
N THR A 5 -13.06 -41.11 6.08
CA THR A 5 -12.86 -40.27 7.28
C THR A 5 -12.27 -41.03 8.46
N ASP A 6 -12.19 -42.36 8.41
CA ASP A 6 -11.64 -43.22 9.47
C ASP A 6 -10.14 -43.50 9.28
N LEU A 7 -9.52 -42.91 8.26
CA LEU A 7 -8.09 -43.03 7.99
C LEU A 7 -7.25 -42.23 9.01
N PRO A 8 -6.01 -42.67 9.31
CA PRO A 8 -5.05 -41.86 10.07
C PRO A 8 -4.83 -40.48 9.42
N ASP A 9 -4.67 -39.45 10.25
CA ASP A 9 -4.58 -38.05 9.79
C ASP A 9 -3.47 -37.79 8.77
N THR A 10 -2.35 -38.52 8.87
CA THR A 10 -1.24 -38.43 7.92
C THR A 10 -1.62 -38.93 6.52
N LEU A 11 -2.31 -40.07 6.43
CA LEU A 11 -2.80 -40.61 5.16
C LEU A 11 -3.94 -39.76 4.61
N PHE A 12 -4.80 -39.24 5.48
CA PHE A 12 -5.88 -38.34 5.07
C PHE A 12 -5.33 -37.04 4.48
N LEU A 13 -4.35 -36.41 5.13
CA LEU A 13 -3.63 -35.24 4.60
C LEU A 13 -2.91 -35.53 3.28
N GLU A 14 -2.26 -36.69 3.16
CA GLU A 14 -1.60 -37.10 1.92
C GLU A 14 -2.61 -37.24 0.77
N ILE A 15 -3.77 -37.85 1.01
CA ILE A 15 -4.85 -37.93 0.01
C ILE A 15 -5.34 -36.54 -0.38
N LEU A 16 -5.58 -35.65 0.59
CA LEU A 16 -6.04 -34.29 0.33
C LEU A 16 -4.99 -33.47 -0.43
N SER A 17 -3.69 -33.76 -0.28
CA SER A 17 -2.62 -33.12 -1.04
C SER A 17 -2.68 -33.37 -2.56
N PHE A 18 -3.47 -34.35 -3.01
CA PHE A 18 -3.76 -34.57 -4.43
C PHE A 18 -4.90 -33.71 -4.98
N LEU A 19 -5.68 -33.07 -4.11
CA LEU A 19 -6.76 -32.15 -4.50
C LEU A 19 -6.28 -30.70 -4.47
N THR A 20 -6.92 -29.86 -5.26
CA THR A 20 -6.79 -28.41 -5.11
C THR A 20 -7.50 -27.93 -3.84
N PRO A 21 -7.05 -26.84 -3.19
CA PRO A 21 -7.73 -26.29 -2.03
C PRO A 21 -9.20 -25.97 -2.27
N ARG A 22 -9.54 -25.54 -3.50
CA ARG A 22 -10.93 -25.29 -3.91
C ARG A 22 -11.76 -26.57 -3.93
N GLU A 23 -11.23 -27.66 -4.46
CA GLU A 23 -11.91 -28.97 -4.44
C GLU A 23 -12.15 -29.44 -3.01
N ILE A 24 -11.15 -29.31 -2.12
CA ILE A 24 -11.29 -29.66 -0.70
C ILE A 24 -12.46 -28.89 -0.05
N VAL A 25 -12.54 -27.57 -0.30
CA VAL A 25 -13.65 -26.75 0.22
C VAL A 25 -14.99 -27.19 -0.38
N LEU A 26 -15.06 -27.49 -1.67
CA LEU A 26 -16.30 -27.96 -2.31
C LEU A 26 -16.72 -29.35 -1.84
N HIS A 27 -15.77 -30.22 -1.49
CA HIS A 27 -16.05 -31.55 -0.94
C HIS A 27 -16.75 -31.52 0.41
N ARG A 28 -16.71 -30.38 1.14
CA ARG A 28 -17.54 -30.17 2.34
C ARG A 28 -19.04 -30.27 2.06
N LEU A 29 -19.47 -30.08 0.81
CA LEU A 29 -20.88 -30.13 0.41
C LEU A 29 -21.36 -31.52 -0.02
N VAL A 30 -20.48 -32.52 -0.11
CA VAL A 30 -20.80 -33.83 -0.68
C VAL A 30 -21.61 -34.71 0.28
N SER A 31 -21.29 -34.70 1.57
CA SER A 31 -22.02 -35.44 2.60
C SER A 31 -21.75 -34.87 3.99
N HIS A 32 -22.60 -35.17 4.96
CA HIS A 32 -22.38 -34.78 6.37
C HIS A 32 -21.05 -35.33 6.93
N ALA A 33 -20.67 -36.55 6.55
CA ALA A 33 -19.39 -37.15 6.95
C ALA A 33 -18.20 -36.39 6.35
N SER A 34 -18.28 -36.02 5.06
CA SER A 34 -17.23 -35.23 4.38
C SER A 34 -17.12 -33.84 4.98
N HIS A 35 -18.26 -33.19 5.27
CA HIS A 35 -18.29 -31.91 5.96
C HIS A 35 -17.57 -32.02 7.31
N ALA A 36 -17.99 -32.94 8.18
CA ALA A 36 -17.44 -33.10 9.52
C ALA A 36 -15.91 -33.34 9.49
N ALA A 37 -15.43 -34.17 8.57
CA ALA A 37 -13.99 -34.44 8.45
C ALA A 37 -13.20 -33.24 7.92
N LEU A 38 -13.71 -32.53 6.91
CA LEU A 38 -13.00 -31.42 6.24
C LEU A 38 -13.20 -30.06 6.94
N THR A 39 -13.99 -30.02 8.01
CA THR A 39 -14.12 -28.88 8.95
C THR A 39 -13.52 -29.18 10.32
N ARG A 40 -12.67 -30.20 10.43
CA ARG A 40 -11.83 -30.42 11.60
C ARG A 40 -10.84 -29.25 11.76
N PRO A 41 -10.75 -28.61 12.94
CA PRO A 41 -9.89 -27.43 13.15
C PRO A 41 -8.39 -27.72 12.93
N ASP A 42 -7.89 -28.79 13.54
CA ASP A 42 -6.52 -29.29 13.41
C ASP A 42 -6.14 -29.59 11.95
N LEU A 43 -7.04 -30.27 11.22
CA LEU A 43 -6.85 -30.55 9.80
C LEU A 43 -6.82 -29.25 8.98
N SER A 44 -7.75 -28.32 9.23
CA SER A 44 -7.84 -27.07 8.48
C SER A 44 -6.61 -26.19 8.69
N GLN A 45 -6.07 -26.16 9.91
CA GLN A 45 -4.81 -25.51 10.23
C GLN A 45 -3.63 -26.18 9.49
N ALA A 46 -3.55 -27.51 9.48
CA ALA A 46 -2.52 -28.24 8.76
C ALA A 46 -2.59 -27.97 7.24
N LEU A 47 -3.79 -28.00 6.65
CA LEU A 47 -4.01 -27.70 5.24
C LEU A 47 -3.59 -26.26 4.89
N LEU A 48 -3.81 -25.29 5.78
CA LEU A 48 -3.35 -23.92 5.59
C LEU A 48 -1.82 -23.86 5.46
N HIS A 49 -1.09 -24.55 6.34
CA HIS A 49 0.36 -24.62 6.29
C HIS A 49 0.90 -25.38 5.06
N VAL A 50 0.19 -26.42 4.61
CA VAL A 50 0.58 -27.22 3.44
C VAL A 50 0.37 -26.45 2.14
N PHE A 51 -0.80 -25.83 1.95
CA PHE A 51 -1.17 -25.21 0.68
C PHE A 51 -0.82 -23.72 0.59
N PHE A 52 -0.78 -23.01 1.71
CA PHE A 52 -0.60 -21.56 1.74
C PHE A 52 0.48 -21.12 2.74
N PRO A 53 1.69 -21.73 2.72
CA PRO A 53 2.74 -21.42 3.69
C PRO A 53 3.15 -19.94 3.69
N ARG A 54 2.99 -19.24 2.56
CA ARG A 54 3.37 -17.83 2.38
C ARG A 54 2.28 -16.83 2.75
N SER A 55 1.05 -17.30 2.97
CA SER A 55 -0.08 -16.44 3.35
C SER A 55 0.21 -15.63 4.62
N LEU A 56 -0.39 -14.45 4.71
CA LEU A 56 -0.32 -13.57 5.87
C LEU A 56 -0.71 -14.32 7.14
N GLU A 57 -1.78 -15.11 7.09
CA GLU A 57 -2.25 -15.93 8.19
C GLU A 57 -1.15 -16.88 8.68
N CYS A 58 -0.54 -17.66 7.79
CA CYS A 58 0.55 -18.56 8.16
C CYS A 58 1.79 -17.82 8.66
N ARG A 59 2.11 -16.63 8.12
CA ARG A 59 3.21 -15.78 8.60
C ARG A 59 2.97 -15.31 10.03
N LEU A 60 1.76 -14.85 10.34
CA LEU A 60 1.36 -14.42 11.69
C LEU A 60 1.38 -15.57 12.70
N LEU A 61 0.96 -16.77 12.29
CA LEU A 61 1.00 -17.95 13.17
C LEU A 61 2.43 -18.36 13.51
N ARG A 62 3.35 -18.30 12.54
CA ARG A 62 4.78 -18.57 12.79
C ARG A 62 5.41 -17.52 13.68
N SER A 63 5.06 -16.25 13.53
CA SER A 63 5.59 -15.19 14.41
C SER A 63 5.09 -15.37 15.84
N ARG A 64 3.80 -15.69 16.04
CA ARG A 64 3.23 -16.02 17.35
C ARG A 64 3.95 -17.19 18.03
N ALA A 65 4.11 -18.31 17.33
CA ALA A 65 4.80 -19.49 17.85
C ALA A 65 6.29 -19.20 18.20
N SER A 66 6.94 -18.31 17.45
CA SER A 66 8.31 -17.88 17.73
C SER A 66 8.40 -17.02 19.00
N SER A 67 7.43 -16.11 19.19
CA SER A 67 7.33 -15.27 20.39
C SER A 67 7.06 -16.09 21.65
N GLU A 68 6.12 -17.04 21.58
CA GLU A 68 5.79 -17.95 22.69
C GLU A 68 7.01 -18.80 23.11
N ARG A 69 7.78 -19.31 22.13
CA ARG A 69 9.00 -20.08 22.40
C ARG A 69 10.11 -19.25 23.05
N ARG A 70 10.21 -17.96 22.71
CA ARG A 70 11.17 -17.03 23.33
C ARG A 70 10.78 -16.64 24.77
N GLN A 71 9.48 -16.62 25.07
CA GLN A 71 8.95 -16.27 26.39
C GLN A 71 8.90 -17.46 27.36
N GLN A 72 9.17 -18.68 26.91
CA GLN A 72 9.26 -19.85 27.77
C GLN A 72 10.66 -19.90 28.43
N PRO A 73 10.82 -19.57 29.73
CA PRO A 73 12.10 -19.75 30.40
C PRO A 73 12.45 -21.24 30.46
N HIS A 74 13.70 -21.57 30.14
CA HIS A 74 14.27 -22.89 30.37
C HIS A 74 14.14 -23.25 31.86
N SER A 75 13.22 -24.15 32.19
CA SER A 75 13.18 -24.78 33.50
C SER A 75 14.30 -25.81 33.56
N SER A 76 15.44 -25.39 34.12
CA SER A 76 16.45 -26.30 34.64
C SER A 76 15.79 -27.17 35.71
N GLN A 77 15.80 -28.49 35.51
CA GLN A 77 15.46 -29.47 36.54
C GLN A 77 16.31 -29.23 37.80
N GLU A 78 15.71 -28.69 38.86
CA GLU A 78 16.16 -28.92 40.24
C GLU A 78 14.96 -29.06 41.19
N HIS A 79 15.17 -29.89 42.22
CA HIS A 79 14.19 -30.55 43.08
C HIS A 79 13.21 -29.66 43.89
N GLU A 80 12.00 -30.19 44.00
CA GLU A 80 10.98 -30.11 45.08
C GLU A 80 11.09 -29.02 46.17
N ARG A 81 10.01 -28.21 46.30
CA ARG A 81 9.20 -28.03 47.53
C ARG A 81 7.92 -27.20 47.27
N PRO A 82 6.77 -27.51 47.90
CA PRO A 82 5.52 -26.77 47.69
C PRO A 82 5.43 -25.58 48.65
N GLY A 83 5.61 -24.37 48.13
CA GLY A 83 5.41 -23.10 48.83
C GLY A 83 4.26 -22.31 48.21
N ARG A 84 3.18 -22.14 48.98
CA ARG A 84 1.97 -21.38 48.64
C ARG A 84 2.31 -19.86 48.59
N GLY A 85 2.20 -19.25 47.41
CA GLY A 85 2.38 -17.81 47.16
C GLY A 85 1.66 -17.39 45.87
N PRO A 86 1.25 -16.12 45.72
CA PRO A 86 -0.01 -15.72 45.08
C PRO A 86 0.02 -15.78 43.55
N ALA A 87 -1.17 -16.02 42.99
CA ALA A 87 -1.44 -16.03 41.56
C ALA A 87 -1.06 -14.68 40.90
N PRO A 88 -0.39 -14.68 39.74
CA PRO A 88 -0.25 -13.48 38.93
C PRO A 88 -1.58 -13.18 38.25
N THR A 89 -2.23 -12.13 38.73
CA THR A 89 -3.38 -11.48 38.09
C THR A 89 -2.85 -10.56 36.99
N GLU A 90 -2.56 -11.11 35.81
CA GLU A 90 -2.47 -10.32 34.58
C GLU A 90 -3.27 -11.06 33.51
N ALA A 91 -4.44 -10.50 33.21
CA ALA A 91 -5.30 -10.94 32.12
C ALA A 91 -4.59 -10.67 30.79
N ALA A 92 -3.82 -11.65 30.32
CA ALA A 92 -3.67 -11.86 28.89
C ALA A 92 -5.07 -12.22 28.39
N GLU A 93 -5.77 -11.27 27.76
CA GLU A 93 -6.97 -11.55 26.99
C GLU A 93 -6.62 -12.72 26.06
N ALA A 94 -7.13 -13.92 26.37
CA ALA A 94 -6.93 -15.09 25.54
C ALA A 94 -7.67 -14.81 24.23
N GLU A 95 -6.94 -14.29 23.23
CA GLU A 95 -7.48 -14.09 21.89
C GLU A 95 -8.17 -15.40 21.49
N ALA A 96 -9.48 -15.32 21.23
CA ALA A 96 -10.28 -16.48 20.86
C ALA A 96 -9.59 -17.22 19.71
N GLU A 97 -9.61 -18.54 19.72
CA GLU A 97 -8.98 -19.30 18.65
C GLU A 97 -9.68 -19.03 17.30
N PRO A 98 -8.95 -18.87 16.18
CA PRO A 98 -9.55 -18.67 14.88
C PRO A 98 -10.47 -19.82 14.47
N ASP A 99 -11.53 -19.52 13.71
CA ASP A 99 -12.30 -20.53 12.98
C ASP A 99 -11.46 -21.09 11.82
N TRP A 100 -10.63 -22.10 12.13
CA TRP A 100 -9.70 -22.70 11.17
C TRP A 100 -10.37 -23.19 9.88
N PRO A 101 -11.53 -23.90 9.92
CA PRO A 101 -12.25 -24.27 8.71
C PRO A 101 -12.67 -23.09 7.83
N ALA A 102 -13.17 -22.01 8.43
CA ALA A 102 -13.55 -20.81 7.68
C ALA A 102 -12.31 -20.08 7.13
N LEU A 103 -11.23 -19.99 7.92
CA LEU A 103 -9.99 -19.36 7.52
C LEU A 103 -9.36 -20.07 6.31
N PHE A 104 -9.29 -21.41 6.34
CA PHE A 104 -8.81 -22.20 5.21
C PHE A 104 -9.64 -21.95 3.94
N ALA A 105 -10.97 -21.93 4.05
CA ALA A 105 -11.83 -21.65 2.90
C ALA A 105 -11.68 -20.22 2.37
N TYR A 106 -11.46 -19.25 3.27
CA TYR A 106 -11.23 -17.87 2.92
C TYR A 106 -9.90 -17.69 2.16
N VAL A 107 -8.79 -18.25 2.65
CA VAL A 107 -7.48 -18.21 1.98
C VAL A 107 -7.49 -19.00 0.67
N ALA A 108 -8.15 -20.17 0.63
CA ALA A 108 -8.27 -20.95 -0.60
C ALA A 108 -8.98 -20.19 -1.73
N ARG A 109 -10.05 -19.45 -1.40
CA ARG A 109 -10.74 -18.59 -2.38
C ARG A 109 -9.86 -17.43 -2.83
N ARG A 110 -9.16 -16.75 -1.91
CA ARG A 110 -8.24 -15.64 -2.22
C ARG A 110 -7.23 -16.05 -3.28
N TYR A 111 -6.51 -17.14 -3.02
CA TYR A 111 -5.47 -17.62 -3.93
C TYR A 111 -6.04 -18.19 -5.23
N HIS A 112 -7.24 -18.78 -5.20
CA HIS A 112 -7.95 -19.13 -6.43
C HIS A 112 -8.23 -17.90 -7.31
N ASN A 113 -8.69 -16.80 -6.72
CA ASN A 113 -8.96 -15.56 -7.44
C ASN A 113 -7.68 -14.87 -7.93
N LEU A 114 -6.65 -14.76 -7.09
CA LEU A 114 -5.34 -14.22 -7.48
C LEU A 114 -4.74 -14.99 -8.66
N SER A 115 -4.74 -16.33 -8.62
CA SER A 115 -4.17 -17.19 -9.67
C SER A 115 -4.90 -17.09 -11.01
N ARG A 116 -6.09 -16.49 -11.03
CA ARG A 116 -6.94 -16.36 -12.22
C ARG A 116 -7.16 -14.90 -12.62
N ALA A 117 -6.55 -13.95 -11.92
CA ALA A 117 -6.83 -12.53 -12.05
C ALA A 117 -8.35 -12.22 -12.00
N THR A 118 -9.06 -12.89 -11.08
CA THR A 118 -10.45 -12.60 -10.74
C THR A 118 -10.51 -12.04 -9.33
N PHE A 119 -11.69 -11.56 -8.91
CA PHE A 119 -11.86 -11.00 -7.57
C PHE A 119 -13.18 -11.44 -6.95
N HIS A 120 -13.19 -11.47 -5.62
CA HIS A 120 -14.39 -11.81 -4.86
C HIS A 120 -15.35 -10.62 -4.76
N SER A 121 -14.83 -9.41 -4.51
CA SER A 121 -15.65 -8.21 -4.36
C SER A 121 -14.90 -6.94 -4.74
N LEU A 122 -15.64 -5.95 -5.24
CA LEU A 122 -15.14 -4.60 -5.53
C LEU A 122 -15.90 -3.59 -4.67
N THR A 123 -15.17 -2.80 -3.88
CA THR A 123 -15.71 -1.68 -3.09
C THR A 123 -15.22 -0.38 -3.67
N ARG A 124 -16.12 0.61 -3.87
CA ARG A 124 -15.76 1.97 -4.27
C ARG A 124 -15.96 2.93 -3.12
N ILE A 125 -14.97 3.78 -2.88
CA ILE A 125 -14.94 4.75 -1.78
C ILE A 125 -14.79 6.13 -2.38
N THR A 126 -15.79 6.98 -2.17
CA THR A 126 -15.76 8.36 -2.63
C THR A 126 -14.79 9.17 -1.78
N ILE A 127 -13.85 9.85 -2.45
CA ILE A 127 -12.84 10.67 -1.79
C ILE A 127 -12.96 12.14 -2.19
N LEU A 128 -12.43 13.02 -1.34
CA LEU A 128 -12.30 14.43 -1.66
C LEU A 128 -11.37 14.62 -2.86
N LYS A 129 -11.87 15.29 -3.89
CA LYS A 129 -11.11 15.55 -5.12
C LYS A 129 -10.05 16.64 -4.88
N PRO A 130 -8.97 16.68 -5.70
CA PRO A 130 -7.95 17.71 -5.58
C PRO A 130 -8.50 19.10 -5.91
N SER A 131 -8.93 19.82 -4.88
CA SER A 131 -9.31 21.23 -4.91
C SER A 131 -9.11 21.79 -3.50
N ALA A 132 -8.93 23.10 -3.34
CA ALA A 132 -8.77 23.68 -2.00
C ALA A 132 -9.91 23.21 -1.08
N PRO A 133 -9.60 22.63 0.11
CA PRO A 133 -8.32 22.69 0.85
C PRO A 133 -7.33 21.52 0.61
N LEU A 134 -7.52 20.66 -0.40
CA LEU A 134 -6.60 19.59 -0.79
C LEU A 134 -5.91 19.91 -2.13
N ARG A 135 -4.59 20.15 -2.13
CA ARG A 135 -3.84 20.45 -3.36
C ARG A 135 -2.60 19.59 -3.46
N ARG A 136 -2.50 18.73 -4.46
CA ARG A 136 -1.36 17.83 -4.68
C ARG A 136 -0.06 18.59 -5.02
N PHE A 137 1.07 17.93 -4.81
CA PHE A 137 2.29 18.26 -5.55
C PHE A 137 2.17 17.69 -6.96
N GLU A 138 2.50 18.51 -7.97
CA GLU A 138 2.51 18.08 -9.36
C GLU A 138 3.65 17.11 -9.63
N SER A 139 3.50 16.22 -10.61
CA SER A 139 4.61 15.41 -11.10
C SER A 139 5.53 16.25 -12.01
N TRP A 140 6.68 15.70 -12.41
CA TRP A 140 7.46 16.32 -13.48
C TRP A 140 6.62 16.36 -14.75
N ALA A 141 6.58 17.52 -15.40
CA ALA A 141 6.02 17.69 -16.74
C ALA A 141 6.85 16.95 -17.81
N ARG A 142 6.84 15.61 -17.72
CA ARG A 142 7.49 14.65 -18.60
C ARG A 142 6.46 13.62 -19.05
N GLN A 143 6.42 13.38 -20.35
CA GLN A 143 5.54 12.43 -20.99
C GLN A 143 6.34 11.60 -21.99
N LEU A 144 5.84 10.43 -22.32
CA LEU A 144 6.31 9.61 -23.42
C LEU A 144 5.68 10.12 -24.71
N CYS A 145 6.49 10.29 -25.76
CA CYS A 145 6.04 10.72 -27.08
C CYS A 145 6.70 9.84 -28.16
N VAL A 146 5.86 9.13 -28.93
CA VAL A 146 6.26 8.40 -30.14
C VAL A 146 5.24 8.71 -31.22
N ASP A 147 5.70 9.29 -32.34
CA ASP A 147 4.87 9.78 -33.42
C ASP A 147 3.73 10.71 -32.94
N VAL A 148 2.48 10.22 -32.96
CA VAL A 148 1.28 10.93 -32.52
C VAL A 148 0.78 10.49 -31.13
N HIS A 149 1.43 9.50 -30.53
CA HIS A 149 1.00 8.89 -29.28
C HIS A 149 1.68 9.55 -28.08
N LEU A 150 0.87 9.98 -27.12
CA LEU A 150 1.30 10.58 -25.85
C LEU A 150 0.83 9.74 -24.68
N ALA A 151 1.73 9.49 -23.72
CA ALA A 151 1.39 8.81 -22.48
C ALA A 151 2.15 9.43 -21.29
N PRO A 152 1.53 9.57 -20.10
CA PRO A 152 2.26 9.99 -18.91
C PRO A 152 3.47 9.07 -18.62
N LEU A 153 4.63 9.63 -18.30
CA LEU A 153 5.77 8.80 -17.87
C LEU A 153 5.53 8.25 -16.45
N LYS A 154 5.01 9.10 -15.56
CA LYS A 154 4.73 8.78 -14.15
C LYS A 154 3.28 9.09 -13.80
N LEU A 155 2.63 8.23 -13.03
CA LEU A 155 1.31 8.51 -12.46
C LEU A 155 1.42 9.53 -11.30
N PRO A 156 0.38 10.35 -11.06
CA PRO A 156 0.35 11.25 -9.91
C PRO A 156 0.41 10.49 -8.58
N ASP A 157 0.94 11.15 -7.55
CA ASP A 157 0.84 10.62 -6.19
C ASP A 157 -0.63 10.62 -5.73
N PRO A 158 -1.10 9.54 -5.07
CA PRO A 158 -2.48 9.47 -4.59
C PRO A 158 -2.74 10.43 -3.42
N ASN A 159 -4.00 10.83 -3.24
CA ASN A 159 -4.47 11.54 -2.03
C ASN A 159 -4.82 10.61 -0.88
N TRP A 160 -4.68 9.31 -1.10
CA TRP A 160 -4.95 8.25 -0.15
C TRP A 160 -3.68 7.44 0.03
N THR A 161 -3.61 6.68 1.12
CA THR A 161 -2.45 5.85 1.42
C THR A 161 -2.91 4.59 2.12
N TYR A 162 -2.19 3.50 1.91
CA TYR A 162 -2.50 2.20 2.50
C TYR A 162 -1.23 1.58 3.07
N ALA A 163 -1.34 1.03 4.29
CA ALA A 163 -0.36 0.12 4.86
C ALA A 163 -1.03 -0.75 5.92
N ASP A 164 -0.51 -1.97 6.10
CA ASP A 164 -0.86 -2.85 7.22
C ASP A 164 -2.37 -3.08 7.43
N GLY A 165 -3.14 -3.09 6.33
CA GLY A 165 -4.60 -3.28 6.38
C GLY A 165 -5.43 -2.02 6.58
N VAL A 166 -4.81 -0.87 6.80
CA VAL A 166 -5.51 0.41 7.00
C VAL A 166 -5.39 1.29 5.77
N LEU A 167 -6.54 1.74 5.25
CA LEU A 167 -6.64 2.75 4.19
C LEU A 167 -6.96 4.11 4.81
N ILE A 168 -6.10 5.11 4.56
CA ILE A 168 -6.34 6.50 4.95
C ILE A 168 -6.72 7.30 3.71
N TYR A 169 -7.81 8.06 3.79
CA TYR A 169 -8.27 8.89 2.68
C TYR A 169 -9.02 10.14 3.15
N PRO A 170 -8.98 11.25 2.38
CA PRO A 170 -9.77 12.43 2.67
C PRO A 170 -11.21 12.21 2.21
N SER A 171 -12.16 12.42 3.11
CA SER A 171 -13.59 12.37 2.83
C SER A 171 -14.15 13.78 2.79
N PRO A 172 -15.10 14.09 1.89
CA PRO A 172 -15.98 15.23 2.12
C PRO A 172 -16.68 15.04 3.48
N SER A 173 -16.97 16.14 4.17
CA SER A 173 -17.56 16.14 5.50
C SER A 173 -18.77 15.22 5.60
N SER A 174 -18.87 14.49 6.70
CA SER A 174 -20.00 13.63 7.00
C SER A 174 -21.23 14.47 7.35
N SER A 175 -22.17 14.61 6.43
CA SER A 175 -23.56 14.59 6.90
C SER A 175 -23.76 13.23 7.55
N HIS A 176 -24.27 13.22 8.78
CA HIS A 176 -24.63 11.99 9.49
C HIS A 176 -25.24 10.97 8.51
N SER A 177 -24.67 9.77 8.51
CA SER A 177 -25.20 8.59 7.84
C SER A 177 -26.68 8.40 8.23
N SER A 178 -27.57 9.00 7.45
CA SER A 178 -28.97 8.63 7.38
C SER A 178 -29.09 7.74 6.15
N ALA A 179 -28.76 6.46 6.35
CA ALA A 179 -29.24 5.42 5.47
C ALA A 179 -30.77 5.39 5.52
N SER A 180 -31.41 6.16 4.65
CA SER A 180 -32.79 5.89 4.23
C SER A 180 -32.86 6.10 2.72
N ARG A 181 -32.66 4.99 2.00
CA ARG A 181 -33.00 4.87 0.59
C ARG A 181 -34.50 5.13 0.44
N ARG A 182 -34.88 6.14 -0.34
CA ARG A 182 -36.18 6.17 -1.03
C ARG A 182 -35.94 6.26 -2.54
N PRO A 183 -36.54 5.38 -3.35
CA PRO A 183 -36.48 5.51 -4.80
C PRO A 183 -37.51 6.55 -5.25
N TYR A 184 -37.08 7.51 -6.08
CA TYR A 184 -37.99 8.41 -6.77
C TYR A 184 -38.35 7.84 -8.15
N SER A 185 -39.65 7.62 -8.34
CA SER A 185 -40.29 7.51 -9.65
C SER A 185 -40.70 8.90 -10.16
N ARG A 186 -40.85 8.96 -11.49
CA ARG A 186 -40.77 10.11 -12.41
C ARG A 186 -42.11 10.85 -12.67
N ALA A 187 -41.99 12.12 -13.10
CA ALA A 187 -42.90 12.95 -13.96
C ALA A 187 -44.23 13.48 -13.35
N LEU A 188 -44.79 14.67 -13.61
CA LEU A 188 -44.71 15.73 -14.65
C LEU A 188 -45.25 17.09 -14.08
N SER A 189 -44.92 18.22 -14.73
CA SER A 189 -45.28 19.65 -14.53
C SER A 189 -46.77 20.01 -14.85
N PRO A 190 -47.28 21.29 -14.94
CA PRO A 190 -46.64 22.64 -14.83
C PRO A 190 -47.47 23.81 -14.17
N GLU A 191 -46.82 24.99 -14.11
CA GLU A 191 -47.33 26.40 -14.10
C GLU A 191 -48.05 27.05 -12.89
N SER A 192 -47.45 28.13 -12.34
CA SER A 192 -47.95 29.53 -12.45
C SER A 192 -47.13 30.54 -11.61
N SER A 193 -47.13 31.81 -12.05
CA SER A 193 -46.12 32.87 -11.86
C SER A 193 -46.31 33.78 -10.60
N PRO A 194 -45.81 35.04 -10.53
CA PRO A 194 -44.66 35.43 -9.69
C PRO A 194 -45.00 36.45 -8.58
N SER A 195 -44.16 36.56 -7.54
CA SER A 195 -44.13 37.78 -6.72
C SER A 195 -42.77 38.05 -6.07
N SER A 196 -42.46 39.34 -6.06
CA SER A 196 -41.25 40.04 -5.68
C SER A 196 -41.00 40.08 -4.16
N THR A 197 -39.79 39.81 -3.68
CA THR A 197 -39.20 40.49 -2.50
C THR A 197 -37.66 40.32 -2.45
N SER A 198 -36.96 41.45 -2.42
CA SER A 198 -35.61 41.80 -1.88
C SER A 198 -34.42 40.81 -1.86
N PRO A 199 -33.17 41.28 -2.09
CA PRO A 199 -31.99 40.43 -2.12
C PRO A 199 -31.62 40.00 -0.69
N SER A 200 -32.04 38.79 -0.32
CA SER A 200 -31.52 38.13 0.87
C SER A 200 -30.09 37.69 0.55
N SER A 201 -29.16 38.11 1.40
CA SER A 201 -27.80 37.61 1.48
C SER A 201 -27.78 36.09 1.28
N ILE A 202 -27.09 35.63 0.24
CA ILE A 202 -26.80 34.22 0.01
C ILE A 202 -25.96 33.76 1.22
N SER A 203 -26.62 33.17 2.20
CA SER A 203 -25.97 32.34 3.21
C SER A 203 -25.39 31.14 2.48
N ILE A 204 -24.10 31.24 2.17
CA ILE A 204 -23.30 30.07 1.77
C ILE A 204 -23.49 29.06 2.91
N PRO A 205 -24.06 27.87 2.66
CA PRO A 205 -24.14 26.86 3.70
C PRO A 205 -22.71 26.60 4.17
N SER A 206 -22.46 26.73 5.48
CA SER A 206 -21.17 26.38 6.06
C SER A 206 -20.96 24.89 5.78
N LEU A 207 -20.24 24.58 4.71
CA LEU A 207 -19.76 23.24 4.46
C LEU A 207 -18.85 22.90 5.64
N ASP A 208 -19.24 21.90 6.40
CA ASP A 208 -18.37 21.31 7.42
C ASP A 208 -17.00 21.02 6.79
N PRO A 209 -15.89 21.27 7.50
CA PRO A 209 -14.58 21.04 6.94
C PRO A 209 -14.40 19.56 6.57
N PRO A 210 -13.63 19.25 5.51
CA PRO A 210 -13.33 17.87 5.18
C PRO A 210 -12.60 17.16 6.32
N VAL A 211 -12.64 15.84 6.32
CA VAL A 211 -12.02 15.00 7.34
C VAL A 211 -11.11 13.96 6.71
N LEU A 212 -10.07 13.54 7.43
CA LEU A 212 -9.29 12.35 7.08
C LEU A 212 -9.91 11.15 7.78
N LYS A 213 -10.22 10.10 7.03
CA LYS A 213 -10.78 8.85 7.55
C LYS A 213 -9.76 7.73 7.49
N ALA A 214 -9.81 6.84 8.47
CA ALA A 214 -9.06 5.61 8.53
C ALA A 214 -10.02 4.42 8.47
N LEU A 215 -9.87 3.57 7.46
CA LEU A 215 -10.70 2.38 7.25
C LEU A 215 -9.84 1.13 7.43
N ASP A 216 -10.20 0.28 8.38
CA ASP A 216 -9.62 -1.05 8.52
C ASP A 216 -10.29 -1.98 7.48
N LEU A 217 -9.52 -2.45 6.49
CA LEU A 217 -10.06 -3.27 5.40
C LEU A 217 -10.39 -4.71 5.82
N ASN A 218 -9.87 -5.17 6.97
CA ASN A 218 -10.21 -6.49 7.49
C ASN A 218 -11.62 -6.50 8.10
N SER A 219 -11.93 -5.55 9.00
CA SER A 219 -13.23 -5.47 9.68
C SER A 219 -14.27 -4.63 8.94
N GLY A 220 -13.82 -3.65 8.15
CA GLY A 220 -14.67 -2.62 7.56
C GLY A 220 -14.98 -1.46 8.50
N ASP A 221 -14.38 -1.42 9.69
CA ASP A 221 -14.57 -0.35 10.66
C ASP A 221 -13.81 0.92 10.27
N GLU A 222 -14.43 2.06 10.54
CA GLU A 222 -13.92 3.36 10.13
C GLU A 222 -13.82 4.32 11.33
N SER A 223 -12.76 5.13 11.35
CA SER A 223 -12.57 6.21 12.31
C SER A 223 -12.10 7.50 11.64
N ILE A 224 -12.16 8.60 12.39
CA ILE A 224 -11.67 9.90 11.93
C ILE A 224 -10.27 10.12 12.51
N VAL A 225 -9.31 10.44 11.64
CA VAL A 225 -7.97 10.89 12.07
C VAL A 225 -8.11 12.27 12.69
N PRO A 226 -7.57 12.52 13.90
CA PRO A 226 -7.73 13.79 14.62
C PRO A 226 -6.83 14.90 14.03
N PHE A 227 -7.02 15.21 12.75
CA PHE A 227 -6.34 16.26 12.01
C PHE A 227 -7.32 17.38 11.69
N ASP A 228 -7.05 18.56 12.25
CA ASP A 228 -7.83 19.77 11.99
C ASP A 228 -7.40 20.41 10.67
N TRP A 229 -8.34 20.55 9.73
CA TRP A 229 -8.14 21.16 8.41
C TRP A 229 -8.23 22.70 8.42
N THR A 230 -8.63 23.31 9.54
CA THR A 230 -8.86 24.76 9.64
C THR A 230 -7.60 25.54 9.28
N ASP A 231 -7.73 26.48 8.34
CA ASP A 231 -6.62 27.31 7.81
C ASP A 231 -5.44 26.53 7.21
N LYS A 232 -5.65 25.25 6.83
CA LYS A 232 -4.62 24.39 6.24
C LYS A 232 -4.99 23.94 4.84
N VAL A 233 -3.99 23.85 3.99
CA VAL A 233 -4.07 23.16 2.70
C VAL A 233 -3.27 21.88 2.81
N VAL A 234 -3.93 20.73 2.75
CA VAL A 234 -3.26 19.42 2.74
C VAL A 234 -2.61 19.20 1.38
N ARG A 235 -1.35 18.76 1.40
CA ARG A 235 -0.53 18.55 0.22
C ARG A 235 -0.34 17.08 -0.11
N ARG A 236 -0.19 16.24 0.92
CA ARG A 236 0.05 14.79 0.77
C ARG A 236 -0.27 14.06 2.08
N VAL A 237 -0.67 12.80 1.97
CA VAL A 237 -0.80 11.86 3.10
C VAL A 237 -0.02 10.58 2.79
N ARG A 238 0.71 10.04 3.76
CA ARG A 238 1.45 8.78 3.63
C ARG A 238 1.38 7.98 4.93
N LEU A 239 1.12 6.69 4.84
CA LEU A 239 1.12 5.75 5.96
C LEU A 239 2.20 4.70 5.68
N ALA A 240 3.12 4.52 6.62
CA ALA A 240 4.15 3.49 6.56
C ALA A 240 4.68 3.19 7.97
N GLY A 241 4.94 1.92 8.27
CA GLY A 241 5.47 1.51 9.58
C GLY A 241 4.62 1.95 10.77
N GLY A 242 3.29 1.93 10.63
CA GLY A 242 2.35 2.40 11.65
C GLY A 242 2.30 3.92 11.89
N ILE A 243 3.06 4.72 11.12
CA ILE A 243 3.06 6.18 11.24
C ILE A 243 2.39 6.80 10.02
N LEU A 244 1.32 7.58 10.23
CA LEU A 244 0.69 8.42 9.23
C LEU A 244 1.32 9.81 9.27
N ILE A 245 1.85 10.28 8.15
CA ILE A 245 2.33 11.65 7.96
C ILE A 245 1.37 12.40 7.05
N VAL A 246 0.90 13.55 7.52
CA VAL A 246 0.12 14.53 6.77
C VAL A 246 1.01 15.73 6.49
N GLU A 247 1.36 15.96 5.22
CA GLU A 247 2.07 17.15 4.77
C GLU A 247 1.07 18.24 4.43
N TRP A 248 1.26 19.42 5.00
CA TRP A 248 0.32 20.52 4.84
C TRP A 248 1.02 21.87 4.86
N VAL A 249 0.30 22.88 4.38
CA VAL A 249 0.77 24.26 4.28
C VAL A 249 -0.30 25.20 4.81
N GLU A 250 0.11 26.31 5.42
CA GLU A 250 -0.84 27.35 5.85
C GLU A 250 -1.57 27.95 4.66
N ALA A 251 -2.89 28.07 4.77
CA ALA A 251 -3.71 28.69 3.73
C ALA A 251 -3.36 30.18 3.53
N ARG A 252 -2.99 30.86 4.62
CA ARG A 252 -2.53 32.26 4.58
C ARG A 252 -1.04 32.30 4.25
N GLY A 253 -0.69 33.22 3.35
CA GLY A 253 0.71 33.47 3.01
C GLY A 253 1.47 34.12 4.16
N PHE A 254 2.74 33.77 4.30
CA PHE A 254 3.63 34.23 5.36
C PHE A 254 4.37 35.52 4.98
N HIS A 255 5.01 35.56 3.80
CA HIS A 255 5.64 36.78 3.26
C HIS A 255 5.71 36.74 1.73
N PRO A 256 5.67 37.90 1.04
CA PRO A 256 5.75 37.96 -0.41
C PRO A 256 7.16 37.57 -0.89
N LEU A 257 7.23 36.80 -1.98
CA LEU A 257 8.47 36.46 -2.69
C LEU A 257 8.75 37.45 -3.83
N ASN A 258 7.69 37.89 -4.51
CA ASN A 258 7.68 38.90 -5.56
C ASN A 258 6.26 39.49 -5.71
N GLU A 259 6.00 40.31 -6.73
CA GLU A 259 4.71 40.98 -6.95
C GLU A 259 3.52 40.01 -7.15
N GLY A 260 3.75 38.73 -7.46
CA GLY A 260 2.71 37.74 -7.73
C GLY A 260 2.73 36.48 -6.85
N GLU A 261 3.77 36.28 -6.04
CA GLU A 261 4.00 35.03 -5.31
C GLU A 261 4.19 35.27 -3.81
N VAL A 262 3.63 34.37 -3.01
CA VAL A 262 3.72 34.43 -1.55
C VAL A 262 4.25 33.10 -1.03
N ALA A 263 5.23 33.16 -0.14
CA ALA A 263 5.72 31.99 0.58
C ALA A 263 4.73 31.60 1.66
N HIS A 264 4.45 30.30 1.80
CA HIS A 264 3.64 29.76 2.87
C HIS A 264 4.48 28.83 3.74
N ARG A 265 4.21 28.74 5.04
CA ARG A 265 4.94 27.81 5.91
C ARG A 265 4.44 26.39 5.70
N HIS A 266 5.37 25.45 5.48
CA HIS A 266 5.06 24.03 5.27
C HIS A 266 5.43 23.22 6.51
N PHE A 267 4.56 22.29 6.85
CA PHE A 267 4.68 21.42 8.01
C PHE A 267 4.37 19.97 7.63
N ALA A 268 4.83 19.06 8.48
CA ALA A 268 4.38 17.68 8.51
C ALA A 268 3.86 17.37 9.92
N THR A 269 2.73 16.68 9.98
CA THR A 269 2.14 16.18 11.22
C THR A 269 2.07 14.67 11.17
N ALA A 270 2.64 14.01 12.17
CA ALA A 270 2.66 12.56 12.31
C ALA A 270 1.58 12.08 13.30
N PHE A 271 0.99 10.92 13.01
CA PHE A 271 0.07 10.19 13.88
C PHE A 271 0.49 8.72 13.97
N ASP A 272 0.42 8.14 15.16
CA ASP A 272 0.52 6.68 15.32
C ASP A 272 -0.85 6.07 14.96
N VAL A 273 -0.86 5.12 14.03
CA VAL A 273 -2.05 4.45 13.52
C VAL A 273 -1.96 2.96 13.83
N ARG A 274 -3.02 2.41 14.43
CA ARG A 274 -3.13 0.97 14.69
C ARG A 274 -4.39 0.43 14.03
N ALA A 275 -4.23 -0.65 13.25
CA ALA A 275 -5.36 -1.48 12.84
C ALA A 275 -6.02 -2.05 14.09
N ALA A 276 -7.33 -2.24 14.03
CA ALA A 276 -8.09 -2.66 15.19
C ALA A 276 -8.48 -4.14 15.12
N SER A 277 -8.45 -4.73 13.92
CA SER A 277 -8.77 -6.14 13.71
C SER A 277 -7.54 -6.97 13.32
N SER A 278 -7.53 -8.21 13.80
CA SER A 278 -6.51 -9.20 13.45
C SER A 278 -6.88 -9.92 12.13
N PRO A 279 -5.93 -10.12 11.20
CA PRO A 279 -6.17 -10.89 9.99
C PRO A 279 -6.58 -12.35 10.23
N LEU A 280 -6.35 -12.89 11.44
CA LEU A 280 -6.75 -14.25 11.81
C LEU A 280 -8.25 -14.40 12.08
N HIS A 281 -8.99 -13.29 12.25
CA HIS A 281 -10.44 -13.28 12.49
C HIS A 281 -11.19 -12.50 11.41
N PRO A 282 -11.22 -12.98 10.15
CA PRO A 282 -11.98 -12.33 9.10
C PRO A 282 -13.48 -12.39 9.42
N LEU A 283 -14.11 -11.24 9.71
CA LEU A 283 -15.55 -11.16 9.93
C LEU A 283 -16.31 -11.57 8.66
N ARG A 284 -17.28 -12.48 8.81
CA ARG A 284 -18.31 -12.68 7.79
C ARG A 284 -19.20 -11.44 7.79
N ARG A 285 -19.09 -10.61 6.75
CA ARG A 285 -20.12 -9.58 6.50
C ARG A 285 -21.45 -10.32 6.36
N SER A 286 -22.36 -10.12 7.31
CA SER A 286 -23.68 -10.76 7.26
C SER A 286 -24.38 -10.31 5.98
N ASP A 287 -24.57 -11.23 5.04
CA ASP A 287 -25.53 -11.11 3.95
C ASP A 287 -26.93 -11.14 4.56
N ASN A 288 -27.34 -10.07 5.24
CA ASN A 288 -28.73 -9.87 5.64
C ASN A 288 -29.55 -9.57 4.38
N LYS A 289 -29.95 -10.66 3.70
CA LYS A 289 -31.08 -10.69 2.80
C LYS A 289 -32.31 -10.24 3.62
N PRO A 290 -33.04 -9.19 3.23
CA PRO A 290 -34.23 -8.79 3.99
C PRO A 290 -35.27 -9.91 3.85
N GLN A 291 -35.45 -10.68 4.93
CA GLN A 291 -36.56 -11.60 5.02
C GLN A 291 -37.84 -10.78 5.13
N THR A 292 -38.68 -10.96 4.13
CA THR A 292 -40.06 -10.51 4.07
C THR A 292 -40.81 -10.92 5.33
N ASN A 293 -41.35 -9.92 6.04
CA ASN A 293 -42.35 -10.10 7.09
C ASN A 293 -43.48 -11.00 6.59
N GLN A 294 -43.69 -12.12 7.27
CA GLN A 294 -45.01 -12.71 7.39
C GLN A 294 -45.41 -12.71 8.86
N ASP A 295 -46.57 -12.10 9.09
CA ASP A 295 -47.26 -11.96 10.36
C ASP A 295 -47.52 -13.31 11.03
N ALA A 296 -47.28 -13.39 12.34
CA ALA A 296 -48.11 -14.15 13.25
C ALA A 296 -47.99 -13.59 14.67
N SER A 297 -48.97 -12.79 15.04
CA SER A 297 -49.24 -12.34 16.40
C SER A 297 -49.55 -13.54 17.32
N ARG A 298 -48.85 -13.66 18.45
CA ARG A 298 -49.39 -14.28 19.67
C ARG A 298 -48.53 -13.95 20.91
N ASN A 299 -49.19 -13.29 21.86
CA ASN A 299 -48.70 -12.95 23.20
C ASN A 299 -48.20 -14.18 23.98
N SER A 300 -47.11 -14.03 24.74
CA SER A 300 -47.03 -14.48 26.14
C SER A 300 -45.84 -13.85 26.83
N ALA A 301 -46.13 -13.19 27.95
CA ALA A 301 -45.16 -12.69 28.91
C ALA A 301 -44.52 -13.86 29.65
N VAL A 302 -43.19 -13.95 29.61
CA VAL A 302 -42.38 -14.70 30.55
C VAL A 302 -41.09 -13.91 30.76
N THR A 303 -40.85 -13.55 32.02
CA THR A 303 -39.59 -13.08 32.56
C THR A 303 -38.53 -14.18 32.42
N ASP A 304 -37.42 -13.89 31.76
CA ASP A 304 -36.20 -14.69 31.92
C ASP A 304 -34.99 -13.78 31.78
N GLU A 305 -34.13 -13.84 32.79
CA GLU A 305 -32.84 -13.16 32.82
C GLU A 305 -31.89 -13.96 31.93
N GLY A 306 -31.44 -13.35 30.85
CA GLY A 306 -30.43 -13.91 29.96
C GLY A 306 -29.35 -12.88 29.74
N GLU A 307 -28.13 -13.25 30.10
CA GLU A 307 -26.88 -12.52 29.83
C GLU A 307 -26.82 -12.08 28.36
N ASP A 308 -26.77 -10.76 28.15
CA ASP A 308 -26.33 -10.15 26.90
C ASP A 308 -24.81 -10.37 26.75
N ASP A 309 -24.42 -11.56 26.30
CA ASP A 309 -23.09 -11.82 25.72
C ASP A 309 -23.04 -11.22 24.30
N GLU A 310 -23.10 -9.89 24.20
CA GLU A 310 -22.81 -9.15 22.96
C GLU A 310 -21.53 -8.31 23.15
N VAL A 311 -20.41 -9.01 23.36
CA VAL A 311 -19.06 -8.39 23.37
C VAL A 311 -18.24 -8.91 22.20
N THR A 312 -18.66 -8.61 20.97
CA THR A 312 -17.69 -8.38 19.89
C THR A 312 -17.43 -6.89 19.83
N CYS A 313 -16.46 -6.42 20.62
CA CYS A 313 -16.00 -5.05 20.56
C CYS A 313 -15.32 -4.81 19.20
N ASN A 314 -16.11 -4.38 18.21
CA ASN A 314 -15.63 -3.80 16.95
C ASN A 314 -14.85 -2.53 17.30
N LYS A 315 -13.54 -2.68 17.55
CA LYS A 315 -12.66 -1.53 17.74
C LYS A 315 -12.43 -0.94 16.35
N ALA A 316 -12.66 0.36 16.16
CA ALA A 316 -12.29 1.07 14.95
C ALA A 316 -10.77 1.37 14.97
N PRO A 317 -10.11 1.57 13.81
CA PRO A 317 -8.69 1.91 13.80
C PRO A 317 -8.42 3.18 14.62
N VAL A 318 -7.34 3.21 15.39
CA VAL A 318 -7.05 4.34 16.30
C VAL A 318 -5.87 5.13 15.75
N ALA A 319 -6.09 6.42 15.49
CA ALA A 319 -5.05 7.37 15.11
C ALA A 319 -4.80 8.36 16.26
N THR A 320 -3.56 8.44 16.74
CA THR A 320 -3.18 9.33 17.85
C THR A 320 -2.08 10.29 17.41
N PHE A 321 -2.18 11.57 17.79
CA PHE A 321 -1.17 12.57 17.42
C PHE A 321 0.21 12.18 17.98
N ARG A 322 1.23 12.19 17.12
CA ARG A 322 2.61 11.84 17.47
C ARG A 322 3.49 13.07 17.56
N SER A 323 3.59 13.87 16.50
CA SER A 323 4.55 14.99 16.40
C SER A 323 4.18 15.96 15.28
N GLU A 324 4.71 17.18 15.32
CA GLU A 324 4.65 18.13 14.21
C GLU A 324 5.99 18.86 14.05
N TRP A 325 6.42 19.07 12.80
CA TRP A 325 7.66 19.80 12.50
C TRP A 325 7.53 20.61 11.22
N LYS A 326 8.38 21.63 11.11
CA LYS A 326 8.48 22.48 9.92
C LYS A 326 9.36 21.78 8.88
N ILE A 327 8.82 21.51 7.70
CA ILE A 327 9.55 20.80 6.63
C ILE A 327 10.29 21.76 5.68
N HIS A 328 10.00 23.06 5.75
CA HIS A 328 10.70 24.08 4.98
C HIS A 328 10.86 25.39 5.75
N TYR A 329 12.10 25.82 6.00
CA TYR A 329 12.41 26.95 6.89
C TYR A 329 11.87 28.30 6.39
N LEU A 330 12.00 28.61 5.10
CA LEU A 330 11.54 29.89 4.54
C LEU A 330 10.09 29.85 4.03
N GLY A 331 9.45 28.68 4.07
CA GLY A 331 8.20 28.45 3.34
C GLY A 331 8.40 28.32 1.82
N LEU A 332 7.40 27.76 1.14
CA LEU A 332 7.35 27.59 -0.31
C LEU A 332 6.01 28.10 -0.81
N PRO A 333 5.94 28.66 -2.03
CA PRO A 333 4.67 29.04 -2.60
C PRO A 333 3.86 27.77 -2.99
N ILE A 334 2.54 27.89 -3.06
CA ILE A 334 1.65 26.80 -3.46
C ILE A 334 1.49 26.82 -4.98
N LEU A 335 2.63 26.75 -5.69
CA LEU A 335 2.68 26.79 -7.15
C LEU A 335 2.88 25.40 -7.73
N ALA A 336 2.50 25.25 -9.00
CA ALA A 336 2.69 24.03 -9.78
C ALA A 336 4.14 23.84 -10.25
N GLN A 337 5.08 24.72 -9.87
CA GLN A 337 6.48 24.71 -10.33
C GLN A 337 7.44 24.13 -9.30
N ASP A 338 7.26 24.42 -8.00
CA ASP A 338 8.05 23.77 -6.95
C ASP A 338 7.63 22.29 -6.82
N ARG A 339 8.61 21.42 -6.65
CA ARG A 339 8.38 19.99 -6.43
C ARG A 339 8.86 19.56 -5.07
N ILE A 340 8.06 18.71 -4.43
CA ILE A 340 8.42 18.03 -3.19
C ILE A 340 8.17 16.54 -3.35
N PHE A 341 9.23 15.76 -3.13
CA PHE A 341 9.17 14.32 -3.00
C PHE A 341 9.44 13.97 -1.56
N SER A 342 8.67 13.05 -1.01
CA SER A 342 8.83 12.61 0.36
C SER A 342 8.60 11.12 0.47
N THR A 343 9.18 10.52 1.50
CA THR A 343 8.98 9.14 1.91
C THR A 343 9.28 9.01 3.39
N HIS A 344 8.77 7.97 4.04
CA HIS A 344 9.10 7.67 5.42
C HIS A 344 8.99 6.19 5.71
N ASN A 345 9.62 5.78 6.80
CA ASN A 345 9.41 4.49 7.45
C ASN A 345 9.07 4.75 8.92
N ALA A 346 9.14 3.73 9.78
CA ALA A 346 8.86 3.88 11.22
C ALA A 346 9.86 4.80 11.96
N THR A 347 11.03 5.08 11.37
CA THR A 347 12.18 5.71 12.04
C THR A 347 12.60 7.04 11.42
N HIS A 348 12.35 7.25 10.13
CA HIS A 348 12.84 8.41 9.40
C HIS A 348 11.80 8.96 8.43
N TYR A 349 11.85 10.26 8.21
CA TYR A 349 11.13 10.97 7.15
C TYR A 349 12.13 11.70 6.27
N ALA A 350 12.08 11.47 4.96
CA ALA A 350 12.96 12.11 3.98
C ALA A 350 12.15 13.00 3.04
N LEU A 351 12.72 14.16 2.69
CA LEU A 351 12.14 15.12 1.77
C LEU A 351 13.19 15.66 0.81
N PHE A 352 12.89 15.60 -0.48
CA PHE A 352 13.62 16.29 -1.53
C PHE A 352 12.77 17.42 -2.08
N ALA A 353 13.29 18.64 -2.06
CA ALA A 353 12.64 19.81 -2.65
C ALA A 353 13.46 20.34 -3.82
N HIS A 354 12.76 20.63 -4.92
CA HIS A 354 13.29 21.30 -6.10
C HIS A 354 12.51 22.59 -6.33
N GLN A 355 13.24 23.69 -6.41
CA GLN A 355 12.68 25.01 -6.66
C GLN A 355 13.33 25.60 -7.91
N PRO A 356 12.58 25.82 -8.98
CA PRO A 356 13.12 26.47 -10.15
C PRO A 356 13.55 27.90 -9.82
N THR A 357 14.47 28.40 -10.63
CA THR A 357 14.98 29.75 -10.53
C THR A 357 13.87 30.77 -10.75
N ARG A 358 13.74 31.70 -9.80
CA ARG A 358 12.81 32.83 -9.88
C ARG A 358 13.49 34.12 -10.37
N SER A 359 14.77 34.03 -10.72
CA SER A 359 15.50 35.14 -11.35
C SER A 359 14.84 35.46 -12.70
N PRO A 360 14.42 36.71 -12.94
CA PRO A 360 13.88 37.14 -14.24
C PRO A 360 14.87 36.94 -15.39
N TRP A 361 16.16 36.82 -15.07
CA TRP A 361 17.25 36.68 -16.03
C TRP A 361 17.56 35.23 -16.39
N GLY A 362 17.01 34.26 -15.65
CA GLY A 362 17.13 32.83 -15.96
C GLY A 362 18.55 32.24 -15.85
N GLU A 363 19.50 32.97 -15.27
CA GLU A 363 20.92 32.58 -15.23
C GLU A 363 21.23 31.56 -14.12
N ASP A 364 20.43 31.52 -13.05
CA ASP A 364 20.72 30.64 -11.90
C ASP A 364 20.20 29.21 -12.12
N THR A 365 20.90 28.24 -11.55
CA THR A 365 20.42 26.85 -11.47
C THR A 365 19.35 26.69 -10.38
N PRO A 366 18.42 25.74 -10.51
CA PRO A 366 17.43 25.43 -9.48
C PRO A 366 18.04 25.20 -8.09
N LEU A 367 17.31 25.61 -7.05
CA LEU A 367 17.64 25.32 -5.67
C LEU A 367 17.09 23.94 -5.31
N GLU A 368 17.97 23.06 -4.90
CA GLU A 368 17.69 21.68 -4.55
C GLU A 368 18.18 21.39 -3.14
N ARG A 369 17.39 20.60 -2.41
CA ARG A 369 17.77 20.12 -1.09
C ARG A 369 17.18 18.76 -0.80
N LEU A 370 17.96 17.94 -0.09
CA LEU A 370 17.49 16.69 0.52
C LEU A 370 17.65 16.83 2.03
N VAL A 371 16.57 16.63 2.77
CA VAL A 371 16.58 16.68 4.23
C VAL A 371 15.95 15.41 4.76
N VAL A 372 16.61 14.77 5.72
CA VAL A 372 16.10 13.58 6.41
C VAL A 372 16.00 13.91 7.90
N TRP A 373 14.84 13.60 8.46
CA TRP A 373 14.56 13.70 9.88
C TRP A 373 14.50 12.30 10.49
N SER A 374 15.08 12.13 11.67
CA SER A 374 14.70 11.02 12.55
C SER A 374 13.32 11.32 13.14
N LEU A 375 12.47 10.30 13.22
CA LEU A 375 11.12 10.36 13.80
C LEU A 375 11.07 9.94 15.27
N ASN A 376 12.24 9.76 15.91
CA ASN A 376 12.49 9.58 17.35
C ASN A 376 11.24 9.14 18.17
N GLY A 377 10.94 9.90 19.23
CA GLY A 377 9.78 9.73 20.08
C GLY A 377 8.70 10.80 19.80
N PRO A 378 7.51 10.63 20.37
CA PRO A 378 6.43 11.59 20.23
C PRO A 378 6.78 12.92 20.90
N SER A 379 6.35 14.02 20.28
CA SER A 379 6.47 15.38 20.80
C SER A 379 5.12 16.08 20.77
N PRO A 380 4.66 16.62 21.91
CA PRO A 380 3.44 17.42 21.95
C PRO A 380 3.62 18.83 21.36
N TYR A 381 4.87 19.26 21.13
CA TYR A 381 5.17 20.60 20.63
C TYR A 381 4.71 20.75 19.18
N ARG A 382 4.03 21.87 18.90
CA ARG A 382 3.47 22.19 17.57
C ARG A 382 4.02 23.51 17.06
N PRO A 383 5.07 23.47 16.21
CA PRO A 383 5.66 24.69 15.65
C PRO A 383 4.67 25.57 14.87
N SER A 384 3.55 25.03 14.40
CA SER A 384 2.52 25.84 13.75
C SER A 384 1.85 26.84 14.71
N LEU A 385 1.72 26.46 15.99
CA LEU A 385 1.08 27.26 17.03
C LEU A 385 2.06 28.20 17.75
N ASP A 386 3.36 28.04 17.51
CA ASP A 386 4.43 28.87 18.09
C ASP A 386 5.41 29.36 16.99
N PRO A 387 4.99 30.34 16.17
CA PRO A 387 5.81 30.85 15.07
C PRO A 387 7.19 31.38 15.47
N SER A 388 7.33 31.93 16.69
CA SER A 388 8.59 32.46 17.20
C SER A 388 9.48 31.39 17.83
N SER A 389 8.99 30.16 17.96
CA SER A 389 9.65 29.05 18.65
C SER A 389 10.03 29.39 20.10
N SER A 390 9.34 30.35 20.72
CA SER A 390 9.68 30.86 22.05
C SER A 390 9.35 29.87 23.15
N ASN A 391 8.40 28.96 22.90
CA ASN A 391 7.95 27.94 23.83
C ASN A 391 8.49 26.55 23.47
N LYS A 392 9.48 26.46 22.57
CA LYS A 392 10.08 25.17 22.21
C LYS A 392 10.77 24.57 23.44
N PRO A 393 10.45 23.33 23.83
CA PRO A 393 11.14 22.66 24.93
C PRO A 393 12.64 22.53 24.63
N LEU A 394 13.48 22.75 25.66
CA LEU A 394 14.94 22.61 25.55
C LEU A 394 15.37 21.18 25.20
N SER A 395 14.63 20.19 25.69
CA SER A 395 14.82 18.76 25.40
C SER A 395 13.53 18.21 24.80
N ASP A 396 13.34 18.46 23.51
CA ASP A 396 12.21 17.96 22.74
C ASP A 396 12.60 16.64 22.04
N PRO A 397 12.00 15.49 22.38
CA PRO A 397 12.29 14.21 21.73
C PRO A 397 11.73 14.10 20.31
N GLY A 398 11.07 15.15 19.81
CA GLY A 398 10.46 15.19 18.50
C GLY A 398 11.43 15.06 17.33
N PRO A 399 10.91 15.21 16.10
CA PRO A 399 11.70 15.01 14.90
C PRO A 399 12.85 16.01 14.78
N ASP A 400 14.02 15.50 14.43
CA ASP A 400 15.24 16.29 14.26
C ASP A 400 15.96 15.92 12.97
N VAL A 401 16.73 16.85 12.43
CA VAL A 401 17.42 16.67 11.15
C VAL A 401 18.69 15.86 11.36
N VAL A 402 18.77 14.70 10.70
CA VAL A 402 19.94 13.82 10.70
C VAL A 402 20.79 13.94 9.43
N LEU A 403 20.19 14.37 8.32
CA LEU A 403 20.88 14.62 7.05
C LEU A 403 20.32 15.88 6.40
N HIS A 404 21.19 16.75 5.91
CA HIS A 404 20.80 17.95 5.16
C HIS A 404 21.80 18.21 4.05
N LEU A 405 21.39 17.99 2.80
CA LEU A 405 22.20 18.20 1.60
C LEU A 405 21.64 19.34 0.77
N THR A 406 22.53 20.19 0.30
CA THR A 406 22.26 21.33 -0.60
C THR A 406 22.82 21.07 -2.00
N ASN A 407 22.64 22.03 -2.90
CA ASN A 407 23.14 22.02 -4.27
C ASN A 407 24.55 21.40 -4.45
N GLY A 408 25.55 21.83 -3.67
CA GLY A 408 26.93 21.35 -3.83
C GLY A 408 27.11 19.90 -3.38
N GLU A 409 26.43 19.49 -2.31
CA GLU A 409 26.53 18.13 -1.79
C GLU A 409 25.75 17.14 -2.66
N LEU A 410 24.57 17.53 -3.14
CA LEU A 410 23.81 16.75 -4.12
C LEU A 410 24.61 16.55 -5.43
N ASP A 411 25.42 17.54 -5.81
CA ASP A 411 26.29 17.44 -6.99
C ASP A 411 27.45 16.47 -6.73
N HIS A 412 28.06 16.52 -5.55
CA HIS A 412 29.08 15.57 -5.11
C HIS A 412 28.58 14.11 -5.15
N TRP A 413 27.32 13.88 -4.75
CA TRP A 413 26.68 12.56 -4.84
C TRP A 413 26.20 12.19 -6.26
N GLY A 414 26.21 13.13 -7.20
CA GLY A 414 25.80 12.93 -8.59
C GLY A 414 24.29 12.66 -8.74
N VAL A 415 23.49 13.36 -7.93
CA VAL A 415 22.01 13.23 -7.85
C VAL A 415 21.29 14.57 -8.04
N ARG A 416 21.99 15.61 -8.52
CA ARG A 416 21.36 16.89 -8.90
C ARG A 416 20.40 16.68 -10.06
N GLN A 417 19.23 17.29 -9.95
CA GLN A 417 18.14 17.18 -10.92
C GLN A 417 18.16 18.32 -11.95
N LEU A 418 18.63 19.51 -11.56
CA LEU A 418 18.77 20.68 -12.42
C LEU A 418 17.46 20.99 -13.17
N ASN A 419 17.57 21.45 -14.43
CA ASN A 419 16.41 21.82 -15.27
C ASN A 419 15.77 20.62 -15.98
N THR A 420 16.41 19.45 -15.98
CA THR A 420 15.93 18.23 -16.65
C THR A 420 15.78 17.09 -15.62
N PRO A 421 14.86 17.22 -14.65
CA PRO A 421 14.76 16.33 -13.50
C PRO A 421 14.37 14.89 -13.88
N ARG A 422 15.03 13.94 -13.22
CA ARG A 422 14.87 12.49 -13.41
C ARG A 422 14.30 11.76 -12.20
N LEU A 423 14.25 12.42 -11.03
CA LEU A 423 13.80 11.84 -9.77
C LEU A 423 12.40 11.24 -9.90
N MET A 424 12.30 9.92 -9.80
CA MET A 424 11.05 9.19 -9.81
C MET A 424 10.45 9.13 -8.41
N ARG A 425 11.25 8.72 -7.41
CA ARG A 425 10.83 8.61 -6.01
C ARG A 425 12.04 8.60 -5.06
N LEU A 426 11.74 8.84 -3.78
CA LEU A 426 12.65 8.56 -2.67
C LEU A 426 12.27 7.21 -2.04
N ALA A 427 13.25 6.58 -1.41
CA ALA A 427 13.04 5.43 -0.52
C ALA A 427 14.02 5.47 0.66
N LEU A 428 13.68 4.79 1.74
CA LEU A 428 14.52 4.64 2.93
C LEU A 428 14.75 3.15 3.17
N ASP A 429 15.95 2.80 3.63
CA ASP A 429 16.20 1.44 4.09
C ASP A 429 15.52 1.18 5.44
N THR A 430 15.23 -0.09 5.72
CA THR A 430 14.80 -0.54 7.05
C THR A 430 15.97 -1.25 7.71
N VAL A 431 16.63 -0.58 8.64
CA VAL A 431 17.72 -1.19 9.42
C VAL A 431 17.16 -1.71 10.73
N GLU A 432 17.19 -3.04 10.89
CA GLU A 432 16.93 -3.70 12.17
C GLU A 432 18.24 -3.71 12.96
N ASP A 433 18.53 -2.63 13.66
CA ASP A 433 19.54 -2.59 14.73
C ASP A 433 18.82 -2.58 16.08
N ASP A 434 19.38 -3.16 17.13
CA ASP A 434 18.75 -3.20 18.46
C ASP A 434 18.99 -1.89 19.25
N SER A 435 19.99 -1.08 18.88
CA SER A 435 20.29 0.18 19.58
C SER A 435 19.52 1.37 19.01
N GLU A 436 18.78 2.10 19.84
CA GLU A 436 18.04 3.31 19.45
C GLU A 436 18.93 4.43 18.89
N GLU A 437 20.14 4.58 19.44
CA GLU A 437 21.11 5.57 18.94
C GLU A 437 21.66 5.15 17.57
N ALA A 438 21.89 3.85 17.37
CA ALA A 438 22.30 3.33 16.07
C ALA A 438 21.18 3.46 15.03
N LYS A 439 19.93 3.13 15.41
CA LYS A 439 18.76 3.30 14.54
C LYS A 439 18.64 4.72 14.00
N ARG A 440 18.84 5.74 14.83
CA ARG A 440 18.70 7.17 14.48
C ARG A 440 19.60 7.63 13.33
N VAL A 441 20.78 7.03 13.18
CA VAL A 441 21.79 7.47 12.19
C VAL A 441 22.19 6.36 11.21
N SER A 442 21.59 5.18 11.36
CA SER A 442 21.84 4.04 10.49
C SER A 442 20.93 4.05 9.26
N GLY A 443 21.40 3.41 8.20
CA GLY A 443 20.65 3.23 6.96
C GLY A 443 20.98 4.27 5.90
N HIS A 444 20.18 4.23 4.85
CA HIS A 444 20.38 5.01 3.64
C HIS A 444 19.08 5.63 3.18
N VAL A 445 19.20 6.83 2.60
CA VAL A 445 18.17 7.38 1.73
C VAL A 445 18.55 7.09 0.28
N PHE A 446 17.60 6.59 -0.49
CA PHE A 446 17.78 6.24 -1.88
C PHE A 446 17.03 7.23 -2.78
N ILE A 447 17.75 7.79 -3.74
CA ILE A 447 17.21 8.58 -4.84
C ILE A 447 17.06 7.64 -6.04
N GLN A 448 15.83 7.39 -6.44
CA GLN A 448 15.53 6.58 -7.62
C GLN A 448 15.14 7.48 -8.78
N GLU A 449 15.86 7.34 -9.89
CA GLU A 449 15.75 8.17 -11.08
C GLU A 449 15.31 7.34 -12.28
N GLU A 450 14.62 8.01 -13.20
CA GLU A 450 14.18 7.45 -14.46
C GLU A 450 14.40 8.44 -15.61
N ASP A 451 15.04 7.96 -16.67
CA ASP A 451 15.12 8.66 -17.95
C ASP A 451 14.76 7.77 -19.13
N HIS A 452 14.14 8.35 -20.15
CA HIS A 452 13.46 7.60 -21.19
C HIS A 452 13.78 8.17 -22.58
N LEU A 453 14.05 7.29 -23.55
CA LEU A 453 14.41 7.67 -24.92
C LEU A 453 13.30 8.48 -25.64
N TRP A 454 12.04 8.12 -25.38
CA TRP A 454 10.83 8.84 -25.79
C TRP A 454 10.37 9.95 -24.81
N SER A 455 11.18 10.37 -23.84
CA SER A 455 10.78 11.44 -22.91
C SER A 455 10.64 12.77 -23.65
N SER A 456 9.54 13.47 -23.43
CA SER A 456 9.22 14.78 -24.00
C SER A 456 8.54 15.68 -22.95
N GLY A 457 8.54 16.99 -23.19
CA GLY A 457 7.92 17.99 -22.32
C GLY A 457 8.93 18.96 -21.69
N PRO A 458 8.46 19.99 -20.95
CA PRO A 458 9.31 21.08 -20.44
C PRO A 458 10.42 20.65 -19.48
N HIS A 459 10.27 19.49 -18.83
CA HIS A 459 11.27 18.93 -17.92
C HIS A 459 12.03 17.73 -18.52
N ALA A 460 11.82 17.42 -19.80
CA ALA A 460 12.58 16.40 -20.50
C ALA A 460 13.92 16.98 -21.00
N SER A 461 14.93 16.12 -21.13
CA SER A 461 16.19 16.52 -21.76
C SER A 461 15.99 16.72 -23.26
N GLU A 462 16.63 17.73 -23.84
CA GLU A 462 16.74 17.91 -25.30
C GLU A 462 17.56 16.79 -25.96
N ASN A 463 18.42 16.13 -25.18
CA ASN A 463 19.23 14.99 -25.60
C ASN A 463 18.81 13.75 -24.79
N PRO A 464 17.68 13.11 -25.14
CA PRO A 464 17.20 11.93 -24.43
C PRO A 464 18.22 10.79 -24.51
N PRO A 465 18.26 9.88 -23.52
CA PRO A 465 19.19 8.75 -23.54
C PRO A 465 18.88 7.80 -24.71
N ALA A 466 19.90 7.08 -25.17
CA ALA A 466 19.75 6.10 -26.27
C ALA A 466 18.82 4.93 -25.90
N ARG A 467 18.65 4.66 -24.60
CA ARG A 467 17.83 3.58 -24.05
C ARG A 467 17.07 4.11 -22.84
N HIS A 468 15.96 3.46 -22.48
CA HIS A 468 15.32 3.75 -21.19
C HIS A 468 16.23 3.31 -20.05
N THR A 469 16.44 4.19 -19.07
CA THR A 469 17.37 3.99 -17.97
C THR A 469 16.69 4.23 -16.63
N VAL A 470 16.97 3.36 -15.68
CA VAL A 470 16.57 3.51 -14.29
C VAL A 470 17.80 3.39 -13.39
N ARG A 471 17.87 4.24 -12.37
CA ARG A 471 19.01 4.32 -11.46
C ARG A 471 18.55 4.45 -10.02
N SER A 472 19.28 3.85 -9.09
CA SER A 472 19.14 4.08 -7.66
C SER A 472 20.49 4.49 -7.09
N VAL A 473 20.52 5.60 -6.35
CA VAL A 473 21.71 6.08 -5.63
C VAL A 473 21.39 6.13 -4.14
N GLY A 474 22.16 5.39 -3.35
CA GLY A 474 22.06 5.35 -1.89
C GLY A 474 23.04 6.29 -1.23
N ILE A 475 22.52 7.15 -0.36
CA ILE A 475 23.29 8.09 0.45
C ILE A 475 23.13 7.67 1.92
N PRO A 476 24.23 7.40 2.64
CA PRO A 476 24.15 7.00 4.03
C PRO A 476 23.64 8.16 4.89
N LEU A 477 22.83 7.85 5.91
CA LEU A 477 22.33 8.86 6.85
C LEU A 477 23.42 9.39 7.80
N SER A 478 24.48 8.61 8.00
CA SER A 478 25.67 9.06 8.73
C SER A 478 26.98 8.57 8.11
N GLY A 479 28.03 9.37 8.34
CA GLY A 479 29.38 9.08 7.87
C GLY A 479 29.62 9.38 6.39
N THR A 480 30.82 9.04 5.94
CA THR A 480 31.29 9.21 4.55
C THR A 480 31.37 7.87 3.83
N GLY A 481 30.36 7.01 4.05
CA GLY A 481 30.28 5.68 3.46
C GLY A 481 30.35 5.70 1.92
N PRO A 482 30.76 4.60 1.28
CA PRO A 482 30.87 4.55 -0.18
C PRO A 482 29.52 4.86 -0.82
N ARG A 483 29.52 5.62 -1.92
CA ARG A 483 28.29 5.83 -2.71
C ARG A 483 27.78 4.47 -3.18
N TRP A 484 26.53 4.17 -2.85
CA TRP A 484 25.84 3.06 -3.49
C TRP A 484 25.21 3.56 -4.78
N ALA A 485 25.46 2.90 -5.91
CA ALA A 485 24.78 3.21 -7.15
C ALA A 485 24.52 1.93 -7.94
N HIS A 486 23.28 1.77 -8.39
CA HIS A 486 22.88 0.69 -9.28
C HIS A 486 22.08 1.28 -10.44
N GLU A 487 22.42 0.90 -11.67
CA GLU A 487 21.76 1.36 -12.89
C GLU A 487 21.37 0.17 -13.75
N CYS A 488 20.23 0.28 -14.44
CA CYS A 488 19.80 -0.66 -15.45
C CYS A 488 19.22 0.10 -16.65
N GLY A 489 19.30 -0.48 -17.86
CA GLY A 489 18.68 0.09 -19.04
C GLY A 489 18.13 -0.96 -20.02
N ALA A 490 17.20 -0.52 -20.87
CA ALA A 490 16.57 -1.32 -21.92
C ALA A 490 16.33 -0.43 -23.16
N ASP A 491 16.70 -0.91 -24.35
CA ASP A 491 16.59 -0.16 -25.62
C ASP A 491 15.46 -0.66 -26.54
N GLY A 492 14.90 -1.83 -26.26
CA GLY A 492 13.77 -2.42 -26.99
C GLY A 492 14.09 -2.88 -28.41
N ASP A 493 15.36 -3.15 -28.72
CA ASP A 493 15.72 -3.74 -30.00
C ASP A 493 15.19 -5.18 -30.17
N ALA A 494 15.00 -5.58 -31.44
CA ALA A 494 14.55 -6.93 -31.79
C ALA A 494 15.59 -8.02 -31.40
N GLU A 495 16.83 -7.62 -31.06
CA GLU A 495 17.93 -8.50 -30.68
C GLU A 495 18.04 -8.77 -29.16
N ARG A 496 17.02 -8.37 -28.37
CA ARG A 496 16.76 -8.83 -26.98
C ARG A 496 17.57 -8.14 -25.88
N SER A 497 17.77 -6.83 -25.91
CA SER A 497 18.25 -6.11 -24.72
C SER A 497 17.11 -5.82 -23.71
N PHE A 498 16.39 -6.86 -23.30
CA PHE A 498 15.53 -6.83 -22.10
C PHE A 498 16.39 -6.71 -20.85
N CYS A 499 15.84 -6.19 -19.75
CA CYS A 499 16.53 -6.13 -18.47
C CYS A 499 17.13 -7.50 -18.10
N PRO A 500 18.48 -7.65 -18.04
CA PRO A 500 19.10 -8.95 -17.72
C PRO A 500 18.73 -9.45 -16.32
N ALA A 501 18.47 -8.51 -15.39
CA ALA A 501 18.05 -8.82 -14.02
C ALA A 501 16.62 -9.39 -13.95
N ALA A 502 15.70 -8.93 -14.81
CA ALA A 502 14.33 -9.44 -14.91
C ALA A 502 14.27 -10.92 -15.33
N ARG A 503 15.24 -11.36 -16.15
CA ARG A 503 15.30 -12.76 -16.63
C ARG A 503 15.80 -13.76 -15.58
N SER A 504 16.32 -13.29 -14.44
CA SER A 504 17.24 -14.08 -13.63
C SER A 504 16.68 -14.65 -12.32
N ARG A 505 15.57 -14.19 -11.75
CA ARG A 505 15.06 -14.69 -10.45
C ARG A 505 13.55 -14.51 -10.21
N PRO A 506 12.91 -15.32 -9.34
CA PRO A 506 11.52 -15.16 -8.95
C PRO A 506 11.28 -13.77 -8.36
N TRP A 507 10.13 -13.21 -8.69
CA TRP A 507 9.77 -11.81 -8.51
C TRP A 507 9.69 -11.35 -7.04
N SER A 508 9.76 -12.27 -6.08
CA SER A 508 9.30 -12.05 -4.71
C SER A 508 10.30 -12.23 -3.58
N THR A 509 11.61 -12.30 -3.84
CA THR A 509 12.57 -12.31 -2.73
C THR A 509 12.67 -10.93 -2.06
N ALA A 510 12.80 -10.83 -0.75
CA ALA A 510 13.06 -9.55 -0.05
C ALA A 510 14.28 -8.78 -0.62
N GLU A 511 15.22 -9.50 -1.28
CA GLU A 511 16.34 -8.92 -2.02
C GLU A 511 15.92 -8.13 -3.29
N THR A 512 14.78 -8.41 -3.93
CA THR A 512 14.30 -7.65 -5.12
C THR A 512 13.61 -6.35 -4.74
N THR A 513 13.09 -6.25 -3.51
CA THR A 513 12.42 -5.05 -2.97
C THR A 513 13.37 -4.04 -2.32
N TRP A 514 14.66 -4.39 -2.17
CA TRP A 514 15.62 -3.48 -1.55
C TRP A 514 15.78 -2.18 -2.36
N PRO A 515 15.61 -0.98 -1.76
CA PRO A 515 15.54 0.25 -2.54
C PRO A 515 16.83 0.67 -3.24
N GLY A 516 17.97 0.08 -2.87
CA GLY A 516 19.25 0.29 -3.54
C GLY A 516 19.36 -0.34 -4.93
N LYS A 517 18.49 -1.30 -5.28
CA LYS A 517 18.43 -1.81 -6.66
C LYS A 517 17.74 -0.80 -7.57
N ALA A 518 18.21 -0.72 -8.80
CA ALA A 518 17.50 0.04 -9.83
C ALA A 518 16.08 -0.53 -9.98
N PRO A 519 15.05 0.31 -10.15
CA PRO A 519 13.66 -0.12 -10.29
C PRO A 519 13.41 -0.76 -11.66
N CYS A 520 14.05 -1.90 -11.93
CA CYS A 520 14.00 -2.63 -13.20
C CYS A 520 12.59 -3.06 -13.59
N TRP A 521 11.68 -3.17 -12.62
CA TRP A 521 10.26 -3.42 -12.87
C TRP A 521 9.64 -2.45 -13.88
N ARG A 522 10.19 -1.23 -14.02
CA ARG A 522 9.75 -0.25 -15.01
C ARG A 522 9.85 -0.76 -16.45
N HIS A 523 10.90 -1.53 -16.78
CA HIS A 523 11.22 -1.93 -18.16
C HIS A 523 11.45 -3.43 -18.36
N GLU A 524 10.89 -4.19 -17.44
CA GLU A 524 10.93 -5.65 -17.45
C GLU A 524 10.38 -6.25 -18.76
N GLU A 525 9.29 -5.68 -19.26
CA GLU A 525 8.60 -6.07 -20.49
C GLU A 525 8.63 -4.97 -21.54
N PHE A 526 9.69 -4.17 -21.57
CA PHE A 526 9.86 -3.10 -22.55
C PHE A 526 9.57 -3.61 -23.98
N PRO A 527 8.70 -2.94 -24.76
CA PRO A 527 8.23 -1.55 -24.63
C PRO A 527 6.97 -1.34 -23.77
N TYR A 528 6.42 -2.37 -23.11
CA TYR A 528 5.38 -2.18 -22.11
C TYR A 528 6.01 -1.67 -20.81
N LEU A 529 5.63 -0.45 -20.43
CA LEU A 529 6.13 0.18 -19.22
C LEU A 529 5.21 -0.18 -18.06
N THR A 530 5.76 -0.80 -17.02
CA THR A 530 5.04 -0.97 -15.75
C THR A 530 4.94 0.40 -15.09
N VAL A 531 3.73 0.96 -14.99
CA VAL A 531 3.48 2.31 -14.43
C VAL A 531 3.15 2.33 -12.95
N ALA A 532 2.70 1.19 -12.41
CA ALA A 532 2.55 0.97 -10.97
C ALA A 532 2.65 -0.52 -10.67
N GLU A 533 3.09 -0.84 -9.45
CA GLU A 533 3.09 -2.20 -8.92
C GLU A 533 2.66 -2.19 -7.45
N SER A 534 2.02 -3.28 -7.04
CA SER A 534 1.75 -3.62 -5.64
C SER A 534 2.39 -4.97 -5.37
N VAL A 535 3.26 -5.05 -4.37
CA VAL A 535 4.08 -6.24 -4.10
C VAL A 535 3.90 -6.68 -2.64
N ASP A 536 3.42 -7.90 -2.43
CA ASP A 536 3.55 -8.62 -1.17
C ASP A 536 4.62 -9.70 -1.32
N ALA A 537 5.87 -9.33 -1.03
CA ALA A 537 7.01 -10.23 -1.12
C ALA A 537 6.88 -11.44 -0.17
N GLY A 538 6.23 -11.25 0.99
CA GLY A 538 5.99 -12.34 1.94
C GLY A 538 5.10 -13.42 1.33
N ALA A 539 4.02 -12.99 0.67
CA ALA A 539 3.08 -13.86 -0.04
C ALA A 539 3.60 -14.39 -1.38
N GLY A 540 4.52 -13.68 -2.03
CA GLY A 540 4.88 -13.98 -3.40
C GLY A 540 3.91 -13.41 -4.42
N VAL A 541 3.15 -12.39 -4.04
CA VAL A 541 2.11 -11.80 -4.88
C VAL A 541 2.58 -10.47 -5.44
N ARG A 542 2.38 -10.26 -6.73
CA ARG A 542 2.61 -8.99 -7.40
C ARG A 542 1.46 -8.65 -8.32
N VAL A 543 0.96 -7.43 -8.24
CA VAL A 543 -0.05 -6.88 -9.17
C VAL A 543 0.55 -5.69 -9.88
N CYS A 544 0.44 -5.65 -11.20
CA CYS A 544 1.09 -4.67 -12.04
C CYS A 544 0.09 -3.98 -12.96
N GLY A 545 0.20 -2.66 -13.07
CA GLY A 545 -0.41 -1.88 -14.13
C GLY A 545 0.63 -1.58 -15.20
N ARG A 546 0.41 -2.09 -16.42
CA ARG A 546 1.28 -1.84 -17.57
C ARG A 546 0.58 -1.01 -18.64
N ARG A 547 1.36 -0.14 -19.27
CA ARG A 547 0.91 0.62 -20.43
C ARG A 547 2.00 0.65 -21.50
N CYS A 548 1.60 0.45 -22.74
CA CYS A 548 2.32 0.93 -23.91
C CYS A 548 1.45 1.97 -24.63
N PHE A 549 1.96 2.61 -25.69
CA PHE A 549 1.24 3.69 -26.39
C PHE A 549 -0.17 3.33 -26.89
N THR A 550 -0.48 2.04 -27.03
CA THR A 550 -1.74 1.55 -27.60
C THR A 550 -2.48 0.54 -26.72
N MET A 551 -1.88 0.06 -25.63
CA MET A 551 -2.47 -0.97 -24.77
C MET A 551 -2.26 -0.65 -23.30
N GLU A 552 -3.28 -0.96 -22.50
CA GLU A 552 -3.33 -0.80 -21.06
C GLU A 552 -3.79 -2.13 -20.46
N THR A 553 -3.06 -2.66 -19.47
CA THR A 553 -3.41 -3.94 -18.85
C THR A 553 -3.07 -3.95 -17.38
N VAL A 554 -3.84 -4.73 -16.61
CA VAL A 554 -3.55 -5.05 -15.23
C VAL A 554 -3.38 -6.56 -15.15
N SER A 555 -2.38 -7.03 -14.42
CA SER A 555 -2.12 -8.45 -14.24
C SER A 555 -1.68 -8.76 -12.81
N ALA A 556 -1.87 -10.02 -12.41
CA ALA A 556 -1.42 -10.57 -11.15
C ALA A 556 -0.45 -11.72 -11.41
N CYS A 557 0.58 -11.82 -10.58
CA CYS A 557 1.50 -12.95 -10.51
C CYS A 557 1.49 -13.48 -9.08
N VAL A 558 1.46 -14.81 -8.95
CA VAL A 558 1.62 -15.51 -7.68
C VAL A 558 2.77 -16.50 -7.85
N ASP A 559 3.84 -16.32 -7.08
CA ASP A 559 4.96 -17.23 -7.10
C ASP A 559 4.50 -18.62 -6.61
N GLY A 560 4.45 -19.58 -7.53
CA GLY A 560 4.11 -20.96 -7.21
C GLY A 560 5.21 -21.60 -6.35
N ASP A 561 4.86 -22.02 -5.14
CA ASP A 561 5.68 -22.97 -4.41
C ASP A 561 5.40 -24.36 -4.99
N HIS A 562 6.35 -24.86 -5.77
CA HIS A 562 6.41 -26.19 -6.40
C HIS A 562 5.57 -26.42 -7.67
N GLY A 563 6.28 -26.82 -8.73
CA GLY A 563 5.75 -27.23 -10.02
C GLY A 563 4.69 -28.33 -9.91
N ARG A 564 3.43 -27.91 -9.97
CA ARG A 564 2.32 -28.75 -10.39
C ARG A 564 1.53 -27.96 -11.41
N ASP A 565 1.73 -28.29 -12.67
CA ASP A 565 0.89 -27.81 -13.75
C ASP A 565 -0.57 -28.23 -13.49
N ASP A 566 -1.53 -27.58 -14.14
CA ASP A 566 -3.00 -27.80 -14.05
C ASP A 566 -3.45 -29.26 -14.34
N GLN A 567 -2.50 -30.15 -14.64
CA GLN A 567 -2.67 -31.59 -14.90
C GLN A 567 -2.06 -32.50 -13.81
N GLY A 568 -1.59 -31.96 -12.68
CA GLY A 568 -1.18 -32.76 -11.53
C GLY A 568 0.15 -33.51 -11.68
N ARG A 569 0.91 -33.31 -12.77
CA ARG A 569 2.17 -34.02 -13.04
C ARG A 569 3.34 -33.35 -12.34
N ARG A 570 4.02 -34.11 -11.49
CA ARG A 570 5.27 -33.71 -10.83
C ARG A 570 6.40 -33.75 -11.87
N GLU A 571 7.01 -32.62 -12.20
CA GLU A 571 8.23 -32.62 -13.01
C GLU A 571 9.34 -33.31 -12.19
N THR A 572 9.90 -34.37 -12.76
CA THR A 572 11.09 -35.02 -12.19
C THR A 572 12.31 -34.24 -12.68
N PRO A 573 13.31 -33.95 -11.82
CA PRO A 573 14.51 -33.24 -12.26
C PRO A 573 15.27 -34.15 -13.22
N GLY A 574 15.26 -33.79 -14.52
CA GLY A 574 15.98 -34.52 -15.55
C GLY A 574 17.48 -34.35 -15.40
N THR A 575 18.14 -35.43 -15.03
CA THR A 575 19.60 -35.62 -15.04
C THR A 575 20.18 -35.22 -16.40
N THR A 576 21.14 -34.30 -16.40
CA THR A 576 21.90 -33.91 -17.58
C THR A 576 22.80 -35.07 -18.03
N ASN A 577 22.50 -35.67 -19.18
CA ASN A 577 23.48 -36.46 -19.92
C ASN A 577 23.65 -35.88 -21.32
N ALA A 578 24.88 -35.45 -21.59
CA ALA A 578 25.36 -35.05 -22.90
C ALA A 578 25.57 -36.27 -23.80
N ALA A 579 25.05 -36.24 -25.02
CA ALA A 579 25.69 -36.76 -26.25
C ALA A 579 24.76 -36.48 -27.45
N GLY A 580 25.32 -35.94 -28.52
CA GLY A 580 24.58 -35.36 -29.63
C GLY A 580 23.88 -36.35 -30.57
N ALA A 581 22.91 -35.81 -31.30
CA ALA A 581 22.56 -36.21 -32.65
C ALA A 581 21.82 -35.05 -33.32
N VAL A 582 22.34 -34.64 -34.47
CA VAL A 582 21.77 -33.61 -35.35
C VAL A 582 20.60 -34.23 -36.11
N SER A 583 19.40 -33.63 -36.04
CA SER A 583 18.38 -33.79 -37.07
C SER A 583 17.48 -32.57 -37.14
N ALA A 584 17.32 -32.09 -38.37
CA ALA A 584 16.55 -30.91 -38.76
C ALA A 584 15.03 -31.10 -38.55
N ALA A 585 14.36 -30.08 -38.01
CA ALA A 585 12.93 -29.85 -38.19
C ALA A 585 12.54 -28.40 -37.79
N THR A 586 11.84 -27.74 -38.73
CA THR A 586 10.81 -26.68 -38.59
C THR A 586 11.09 -25.39 -37.78
N PRO A 587 10.86 -24.20 -38.36
CA PRO A 587 10.86 -22.93 -37.63
C PRO A 587 9.44 -22.59 -37.17
N ASP A 588 9.07 -22.95 -35.96
CA ASP A 588 8.01 -22.24 -35.22
C ASP A 588 7.97 -22.70 -33.76
N ALA A 589 7.54 -21.81 -32.86
CA ALA A 589 7.39 -22.02 -31.40
C ALA A 589 8.66 -21.85 -30.52
N GLY A 590 9.43 -20.79 -30.76
CA GLY A 590 10.60 -20.43 -29.94
C GLY A 590 10.50 -19.07 -29.23
N ALA A 591 9.39 -18.78 -28.54
CA ALA A 591 9.25 -17.55 -27.75
C ALA A 591 8.30 -17.63 -26.53
N GLU A 592 7.96 -18.83 -26.05
CA GLU A 592 6.92 -18.99 -25.00
C GLU A 592 7.41 -19.56 -23.67
N THR A 593 8.72 -19.49 -23.39
CA THR A 593 9.30 -20.10 -22.19
C THR A 593 10.13 -19.11 -21.38
N ALA A 594 9.44 -18.20 -20.69
CA ALA A 594 9.91 -17.55 -19.44
C ALA A 594 8.84 -16.76 -18.64
N VAL A 595 7.55 -16.76 -19.03
CA VAL A 595 6.47 -16.11 -18.25
C VAL A 595 5.52 -17.18 -17.70
N ARG A 596 6.01 -18.08 -16.85
CA ARG A 596 5.15 -18.99 -16.10
C ARG A 596 4.69 -18.27 -14.82
N GLY A 597 3.44 -17.84 -14.75
CA GLY A 597 2.79 -17.42 -13.49
C GLY A 597 2.00 -16.11 -13.52
N GLU A 598 2.05 -15.32 -14.59
CA GLU A 598 1.32 -14.07 -14.70
C GLU A 598 -0.01 -14.24 -15.45
N VAL A 599 -1.09 -13.69 -14.88
CA VAL A 599 -2.44 -13.75 -15.45
C VAL A 599 -3.01 -12.33 -15.54
N GLN A 600 -3.58 -11.99 -16.68
CA GLN A 600 -4.18 -10.67 -16.94
C GLN A 600 -5.63 -10.63 -16.44
N PHE A 601 -6.00 -9.52 -15.80
CA PHE A 601 -7.40 -9.21 -15.50
C PHE A 601 -8.14 -8.85 -16.79
N GLU A 602 -9.47 -8.87 -16.75
CA GLU A 602 -10.30 -8.36 -17.84
C GLU A 602 -9.97 -6.88 -18.17
N ASP A 603 -10.10 -6.49 -19.44
CA ASP A 603 -9.68 -5.19 -19.98
C ASP A 603 -10.23 -3.97 -19.23
N ASP A 604 -11.42 -4.07 -18.61
CA ASP A 604 -12.02 -2.98 -17.85
C ASP A 604 -11.38 -2.76 -16.46
N MET A 605 -10.48 -3.65 -16.03
CA MET A 605 -9.80 -3.52 -14.73
C MET A 605 -8.88 -2.31 -14.69
N TRP A 606 -8.26 -1.94 -15.82
CA TRP A 606 -7.47 -0.71 -15.90
C TRP A 606 -8.30 0.53 -15.55
N LYS A 607 -9.53 0.63 -16.07
CA LYS A 607 -10.41 1.77 -15.78
C LYS A 607 -10.85 1.81 -14.32
N THR A 608 -10.82 0.66 -13.66
CA THR A 608 -11.26 0.47 -12.28
C THR A 608 -10.16 0.82 -11.27
N LEU A 609 -8.89 0.52 -11.59
CA LEU A 609 -7.77 0.66 -10.63
C LEU A 609 -6.71 1.69 -11.04
N MET A 610 -6.53 1.93 -12.34
CA MET A 610 -5.32 2.57 -12.89
C MET A 610 -5.56 3.91 -13.59
N LYS A 611 -6.82 4.35 -13.71
CA LYS A 611 -7.16 5.61 -14.39
C LYS A 611 -6.69 6.85 -13.64
N GLY A 612 -6.58 6.77 -12.32
CA GLY A 612 -6.08 7.85 -11.47
C GLY A 612 -4.60 7.69 -11.11
N ALA A 613 -4.35 7.38 -9.85
CA ALA A 613 -3.04 7.37 -9.21
C ALA A 613 -2.42 5.96 -9.13
N ALA A 614 -1.50 5.78 -8.18
CA ALA A 614 -0.73 4.56 -7.93
C ALA A 614 -1.58 3.35 -7.50
N LEU A 615 -0.95 2.17 -7.52
CA LEU A 615 -1.45 0.94 -6.90
C LEU A 615 -0.87 0.77 -5.50
N ALA A 616 -1.65 0.15 -4.62
CA ALA A 616 -1.20 -0.36 -3.33
C ALA A 616 -2.00 -1.61 -2.95
N GLY A 617 -1.58 -2.34 -1.93
CA GLY A 617 -2.27 -3.54 -1.47
C GLY A 617 -1.32 -4.67 -1.13
N ASP A 618 -1.89 -5.85 -0.98
CA ASP A 618 -1.20 -7.10 -0.69
C ASP A 618 -1.95 -8.30 -1.30
N GLU A 619 -1.64 -9.53 -0.87
CA GLU A 619 -2.35 -10.71 -1.36
C GLU A 619 -3.87 -10.72 -1.11
N ARG A 620 -4.39 -9.91 -0.18
CA ARG A 620 -5.81 -9.89 0.19
C ARG A 620 -6.62 -8.95 -0.69
N TRP A 621 -6.01 -7.86 -1.13
CA TRP A 621 -6.66 -6.85 -1.97
C TRP A 621 -5.65 -6.00 -2.73
N VAL A 622 -6.13 -5.43 -3.84
CA VAL A 622 -5.45 -4.34 -4.55
C VAL A 622 -6.32 -3.08 -4.53
N ILE A 623 -5.66 -1.94 -4.34
CA ILE A 623 -6.26 -0.62 -4.18
C ILE A 623 -5.73 0.27 -5.29
N GLY A 624 -6.63 1.01 -5.92
CA GLY A 624 -6.30 1.95 -6.98
C GLY A 624 -7.31 3.09 -7.06
N GLU A 625 -7.20 3.91 -8.09
CA GLU A 625 -8.10 5.05 -8.33
C GLU A 625 -8.78 4.89 -9.70
N ASP A 626 -10.11 4.95 -9.70
CA ASP A 626 -10.93 4.74 -10.89
C ASP A 626 -11.00 5.99 -11.79
N ALA A 627 -11.72 5.87 -12.90
CA ALA A 627 -11.92 6.98 -13.84
C ALA A 627 -12.63 8.21 -13.26
N ALA A 628 -13.38 8.06 -12.15
CA ALA A 628 -14.02 9.16 -11.45
C ALA A 628 -13.07 9.82 -10.43
N GLY A 629 -11.88 9.24 -10.20
CA GLY A 629 -10.94 9.66 -9.18
C GLY A 629 -11.30 9.16 -7.78
N ASP A 630 -12.16 8.13 -7.68
CA ASP A 630 -12.55 7.49 -6.41
C ASP A 630 -11.67 6.27 -6.15
N VAL A 631 -11.55 5.87 -4.87
CA VAL A 631 -10.72 4.71 -4.50
C VAL A 631 -11.50 3.43 -4.76
N SER A 632 -10.90 2.52 -5.51
CA SER A 632 -11.40 1.17 -5.74
C SER A 632 -10.58 0.17 -4.93
N VAL A 633 -11.24 -0.66 -4.14
CA VAL A 633 -10.65 -1.77 -3.38
C VAL A 633 -11.18 -3.09 -3.95
N VAL A 634 -10.30 -3.83 -4.61
CA VAL A 634 -10.58 -5.16 -5.18
C VAL A 634 -10.08 -6.20 -4.19
N ARG A 635 -10.99 -7.02 -3.64
CA ARG A 635 -10.66 -8.10 -2.70
C ARG A 635 -10.64 -9.44 -3.42
N PHE A 636 -9.61 -10.23 -3.17
CA PHE A 636 -9.45 -11.56 -3.75
C PHE A 636 -10.17 -12.62 -2.93
#